data_AF-A0A925N730-F1
#
_entry.id   AF-A0A925N730-F1
#
_cell.length_a   1.000
_cell.length_b   1.000
_cell.length_c   1.000
_cell.angle_alpha   90.00
_cell.angle_beta   90.00
_cell.angle_gamma   90.00
#
_symmetry.space_group_name_H-M   'P 1'
#
loop_
_entity.id
_entity.type
_entity.pdbx_description
1 polymer ?
#
loop_
_entity_poly.entity_id
_entity_poly.type
_entity_poly.pdbx_seq_one_letter_code
_entity_poly.pdbx_strand_id
1 'polypeptide(L)'
;DQHSQWEAAGIVGLLWIGLAALACVGWLVLPPAWACVSTSLLALACAFVQTRAKLPALQWASAALHAGALVGFASTLHALHGEAMLSSGWQGLVAAVVIGTSLLVSAWLPLQAVLREAEAKKSPPQWSLGSSIGLLAGVGALALSLLFVMPADEAARIWPWLGVAALWLGLRLGHPALAIAWGALQLGAALAFGVYGPALWADTSDQLTLWTPLGFTLAGLISGDALQRAARKSNAAGWLSAPWLQWGVVWWSLAWWAQVLLPDAYRHLVRTQKEWVLLWPAVLTGWVLVTSVLVTTLARWRDWRVLGLTAWVTTPALALTALIGVGMLGHAPHQHLGWLVWPLALLWHGVLLRALTRWCSAAALAPLHVGGFWLFVLLAARDAQWWTAGWGEPGSAWPVLGWVLVPAVVLALITRPRMLQRWPLNEFRTPYLVVACAPVALYLLLWLWVSNTQSGAPDPLPYVPLLNPLELGHGLVLLALFLWRRALPESTQIPRPLLLGGLGATAFALYTGMVLRICHHWAGVPWEADALFDSTLTQAALSVAWSIVGVTLMLLGHKQVQRVVWVVGAALLGVVVLKLFFVELADRGGLYRIVSFIVVGLLLLLVGYFAPVPPSRKENHDVA
;
A
#
# COMPACT_ATOMS: atom_id res chain seq x y z
N ASP A 1 64.15 35.98 -15.45
CA ASP A 1 64.59 35.42 -14.16
C ASP A 1 64.25 33.95 -13.98
N GLN A 2 64.99 33.06 -14.64
CA GLN A 2 64.93 31.63 -14.35
C GLN A 2 65.69 31.29 -13.05
N HIS A 3 66.74 32.05 -12.70
CA HIS A 3 67.60 31.80 -11.53
C HIS A 3 66.84 31.87 -10.19
N SER A 4 65.94 32.86 -10.04
CA SER A 4 65.13 33.00 -8.82
C SER A 4 64.09 31.89 -8.65
N GLN A 5 63.59 31.32 -9.76
CA GLN A 5 62.70 30.16 -9.73
C GLN A 5 63.45 28.89 -9.31
N TRP A 6 64.70 28.72 -9.74
CA TRP A 6 65.55 27.59 -9.33
C TRP A 6 65.92 27.64 -7.84
N GLU A 7 66.27 28.81 -7.31
CA GLU A 7 66.59 28.96 -5.88
C GLU A 7 65.36 28.71 -4.99
N ALA A 8 64.19 29.24 -5.39
CA ALA A 8 62.94 28.98 -4.69
C ALA A 8 62.57 27.48 -4.71
N ALA A 9 62.76 26.80 -5.85
CA ALA A 9 62.55 25.36 -5.97
C ALA A 9 63.55 24.55 -5.11
N GLY A 10 64.81 24.98 -5.04
CA GLY A 10 65.85 24.33 -4.23
C GLY A 10 65.58 24.41 -2.72
N ILE A 11 65.12 25.55 -2.23
CA ILE A 11 64.75 25.73 -0.81
C ILE A 11 63.58 24.82 -0.43
N VAL A 12 62.57 24.72 -1.31
CA VAL A 12 61.45 23.79 -1.11
C VAL A 12 61.98 22.35 -1.13
N GLY A 13 62.79 21.97 -2.11
CA GLY A 13 63.38 20.63 -2.19
C GLY A 13 64.15 20.22 -0.93
N LEU A 14 65.00 21.11 -0.39
CA LEU A 14 65.74 20.86 0.85
C LEU A 14 64.81 20.64 2.04
N LEU A 15 63.73 21.41 2.15
CA LEU A 15 62.74 21.25 3.21
C LEU A 15 62.04 19.89 3.12
N TRP A 16 61.69 19.44 1.91
CA TRP A 16 61.10 18.11 1.69
C TRP A 16 62.08 16.97 2.03
N ILE A 17 63.35 17.09 1.66
CA ILE A 17 64.39 16.11 2.02
C ILE A 17 64.55 16.05 3.54
N GLY A 18 64.57 17.20 4.22
CA GLY A 18 64.63 17.25 5.69
C GLY A 18 63.43 16.58 6.36
N LEU A 19 62.22 16.81 5.85
CA LEU A 19 61.00 16.16 6.35
C LEU A 19 60.99 14.65 6.08
N ALA A 20 61.47 14.22 4.92
CA ALA A 20 61.63 12.81 4.60
C ALA A 20 62.64 12.13 5.53
N ALA A 21 63.79 12.77 5.79
CA ALA A 21 64.79 12.27 6.73
C ALA A 21 64.21 12.14 8.15
N LEU A 22 63.45 13.14 8.62
CA LEU A 22 62.75 13.09 9.90
C LEU A 22 61.72 11.97 9.96
N ALA A 23 60.95 11.75 8.89
CA ALA A 23 60.01 10.63 8.81
C ALA A 23 60.74 9.28 8.90
N CYS A 24 61.87 9.12 8.19
CA CYS A 24 62.68 7.91 8.21
C CYS A 24 63.18 7.54 9.62
N VAL A 25 63.47 8.51 10.49
CA VAL A 25 63.87 8.23 11.88
C VAL A 25 62.79 7.39 12.60
N GLY A 26 61.52 7.72 12.41
CA GLY A 26 60.41 6.95 12.99
C GLY A 26 60.39 5.51 12.48
N TRP A 27 60.61 5.30 11.19
CA TRP A 27 60.66 3.98 10.57
C TRP A 27 61.88 3.13 10.93
N LEU A 28 62.97 3.77 11.37
CA LEU A 28 64.17 3.08 11.83
C LEU A 28 64.07 2.60 13.29
N VAL A 29 63.28 3.28 14.12
CA VAL A 29 63.28 3.08 15.58
C VAL A 29 61.98 2.47 16.10
N LEU A 30 60.85 2.68 15.42
CA LEU A 30 59.53 2.24 15.89
C LEU A 30 59.01 1.05 15.09
N PRO A 31 58.17 0.18 15.70
CA PRO A 31 57.41 -0.82 14.96
C PRO A 31 56.55 -0.18 13.86
N PRO A 32 56.25 -0.88 12.74
CA PRO A 32 55.62 -0.30 11.56
C PRO A 32 54.36 0.53 11.84
N ALA A 33 53.44 0.04 12.69
CA ALA A 33 52.23 0.78 13.05
C ALA A 33 52.52 2.11 13.78
N TRP A 34 53.50 2.12 14.69
CA TRP A 34 53.91 3.31 15.44
C TRP A 34 54.79 4.25 14.60
N ALA A 35 55.56 3.74 13.65
CA ALA A 35 56.23 4.55 12.64
C ALA A 35 55.22 5.33 11.78
N CYS A 36 54.09 4.71 11.42
CA CYS A 36 52.99 5.39 10.73
C CYS A 36 52.36 6.47 11.61
N VAL A 37 52.13 6.20 12.90
CA VAL A 37 51.67 7.20 13.87
C VAL A 37 52.63 8.38 13.92
N SER A 38 53.93 8.14 14.10
CA SER A 38 54.97 9.17 14.10
C SER A 38 54.97 10.01 12.82
N THR A 39 54.84 9.35 11.66
CA THR A 39 54.75 10.02 10.36
C THR A 39 53.49 10.89 10.27
N SER A 40 52.35 10.43 10.79
CA SER A 40 51.11 11.21 10.83
C SER A 40 51.18 12.41 11.78
N LEU A 41 51.91 12.32 12.89
CA LEU A 41 52.11 13.43 13.82
C LEU A 41 53.07 14.48 13.24
N LEU A 42 54.10 14.04 12.51
CA LEU A 42 54.97 14.94 11.74
C LEU A 42 54.17 15.68 10.66
N ALA A 43 53.27 14.99 9.96
CA ALA A 43 52.35 15.62 9.01
C ALA A 43 51.46 16.69 9.67
N LEU A 44 50.90 16.41 10.85
CA LEU A 44 50.13 17.37 11.63
C LEU A 44 50.96 18.60 12.05
N ALA A 45 52.20 18.38 12.49
CA ALA A 45 53.11 19.48 12.81
C ALA A 45 53.36 20.35 11.58
N CYS A 46 53.57 19.75 10.40
CA CYS A 46 53.68 20.48 9.14
C CYS A 46 52.42 21.30 8.83
N ALA A 47 51.21 20.74 8.99
CA ALA A 47 49.95 21.45 8.78
C ALA A 47 49.78 22.63 9.76
N PHE A 48 50.19 22.47 11.02
CA PHE A 48 50.13 23.53 12.02
C PHE A 48 51.11 24.67 11.71
N VAL A 49 52.36 24.34 11.34
CA VAL A 49 53.36 25.34 10.93
C VAL A 49 52.93 26.03 9.63
N GLN A 50 52.40 25.28 8.66
CA GLN A 50 51.88 25.81 7.41
C GLN A 50 50.80 26.87 7.65
N THR A 51 49.83 26.60 8.53
CA THR A 51 48.74 27.53 8.82
C THR A 51 49.17 28.75 9.65
N ARG A 52 50.12 28.57 10.58
CA ARG A 52 50.68 29.67 11.39
C ARG A 52 51.62 30.58 10.60
N ALA A 53 52.54 30.00 9.84
CA ALA A 53 53.61 30.70 9.12
C ALA A 53 53.25 31.04 7.66
N LYS A 54 52.08 30.60 7.17
CA LYS A 54 51.59 30.81 5.79
C LYS A 54 52.56 30.29 4.71
N LEU A 55 53.19 29.14 4.95
CA LEU A 55 54.13 28.50 4.04
C LEU A 55 53.43 27.45 3.15
N PRO A 56 53.11 27.73 1.89
CA PRO A 56 52.33 26.80 1.04
C PRO A 56 53.09 25.52 0.70
N ALA A 57 54.43 25.55 0.70
CA ALA A 57 55.27 24.39 0.44
C ALA A 57 55.02 23.23 1.43
N LEU A 58 54.65 23.54 2.67
CA LEU A 58 54.36 22.54 3.71
C LEU A 58 53.01 21.85 3.55
N GLN A 59 52.08 22.42 2.78
CA GLN A 59 50.76 21.83 2.56
C GLN A 59 50.87 20.48 1.84
N TRP A 60 51.63 20.46 0.75
CA TRP A 60 51.88 19.27 -0.04
C TRP A 60 52.73 18.26 0.76
N ALA A 61 53.69 18.73 1.55
CA ALA A 61 54.49 17.86 2.41
C ALA A 61 53.63 17.18 3.48
N SER A 62 52.75 17.92 4.15
CA SER A 62 51.78 17.36 5.09
C SER A 62 50.88 16.31 4.42
N ALA A 63 50.35 16.61 3.23
CA ALA A 63 49.49 15.67 2.50
C ALA A 63 50.23 14.39 2.11
N ALA A 64 51.47 14.51 1.61
CA ALA A 64 52.31 13.37 1.25
C ALA A 64 52.67 12.51 2.45
N LEU A 65 53.02 13.12 3.59
CA LEU A 65 53.30 12.41 4.84
C LEU A 65 52.06 11.69 5.39
N HIS A 66 50.88 12.31 5.32
CA HIS A 66 49.62 11.66 5.70
C HIS A 66 49.26 10.50 4.78
N ALA A 67 49.44 10.65 3.47
CA ALA A 67 49.25 9.57 2.51
C ALA A 67 50.24 8.42 2.79
N GLY A 68 51.51 8.73 3.03
CA GLY A 68 52.54 7.75 3.40
C GLY A 68 52.20 7.02 4.71
N ALA A 69 51.73 7.74 5.73
CA ALA A 69 51.28 7.15 6.99
C ALA A 69 50.08 6.21 6.79
N LEU A 70 49.09 6.59 5.97
CA LEU A 70 47.94 5.74 5.68
C LEU A 70 48.31 4.50 4.86
N VAL A 71 49.12 4.65 3.81
CA VAL A 71 49.58 3.51 2.98
C VAL A 71 50.45 2.57 3.79
N GLY A 72 51.38 3.13 4.58
CA GLY A 72 52.19 2.35 5.51
C GLY A 72 51.36 1.65 6.58
N PHE A 73 50.32 2.29 7.10
CA PHE A 73 49.45 1.65 8.08
C PHE A 73 48.61 0.56 7.44
N ALA A 74 48.08 0.80 6.23
CA ALA A 74 47.31 -0.17 5.47
C ALA A 74 48.11 -1.46 5.19
N SER A 75 49.41 -1.36 4.93
CA SER A 75 50.27 -2.54 4.73
C SER A 75 50.52 -3.35 6.01
N THR A 76 50.22 -2.79 7.18
CA THR A 76 50.29 -3.52 8.47
C THR A 76 48.99 -4.23 8.83
N LEU A 77 47.91 -4.01 8.08
CA LEU A 77 46.61 -4.61 8.34
C LEU A 77 46.64 -6.10 8.02
N HIS A 78 46.36 -6.92 9.03
CA HIS A 78 46.18 -8.36 8.88
C HIS A 78 44.84 -8.73 9.48
N ALA A 79 44.05 -9.51 8.75
CA ALA A 79 42.79 -10.02 9.26
C ALA A 79 43.05 -11.15 10.28
N LEU A 80 42.23 -11.21 11.31
CA LEU A 80 42.16 -12.35 12.23
C LEU A 80 41.61 -13.56 11.46
N HIS A 81 42.21 -14.73 11.63
CA HIS A 81 41.78 -15.93 10.90
C HIS A 81 40.35 -16.30 11.28
N GLY A 82 39.47 -16.40 10.29
CA GLY A 82 38.08 -16.82 10.47
C GLY A 82 37.09 -15.72 10.87
N GLU A 83 37.56 -14.48 11.11
CA GLU A 83 36.71 -13.36 11.49
C GLU A 83 36.99 -12.12 10.63
N ALA A 84 35.94 -11.32 10.37
CA ALA A 84 36.08 -10.02 9.72
C ALA A 84 36.57 -8.95 10.73
N MET A 85 37.74 -9.20 11.33
CA MET A 85 38.38 -8.41 12.39
C MET A 85 39.88 -8.27 12.08
N LEU A 86 40.54 -7.22 12.59
CA LEU A 86 41.97 -6.97 12.41
C LEU A 86 42.76 -7.49 13.62
N SER A 87 43.93 -8.08 13.38
CA SER A 87 44.69 -8.84 14.38
C SER A 87 45.46 -8.01 15.41
N SER A 88 45.70 -6.72 15.14
CA SER A 88 46.59 -5.87 15.96
C SER A 88 45.96 -5.34 17.27
N GLY A 89 44.71 -5.70 17.58
CA GLY A 89 44.06 -5.40 18.86
C GLY A 89 44.07 -3.91 19.25
N TRP A 90 44.16 -3.65 20.56
CA TRP A 90 44.20 -2.28 21.11
C TRP A 90 45.34 -1.41 20.54
N GLN A 91 46.48 -2.00 20.20
CA GLN A 91 47.59 -1.24 19.60
C GLN A 91 47.20 -0.70 18.21
N GLY A 92 46.56 -1.54 17.39
CA GLY A 92 46.03 -1.13 16.10
C GLY A 92 44.94 -0.07 16.21
N LEU A 93 44.01 -0.23 17.17
CA LEU A 93 42.97 0.77 17.46
C LEU A 93 43.60 2.12 17.79
N VAL A 94 44.51 2.18 18.76
CA VAL A 94 45.14 3.43 19.20
C VAL A 94 45.89 4.08 18.05
N ALA A 95 46.67 3.30 17.28
CA ALA A 95 47.39 3.81 16.12
C ALA A 95 46.43 4.41 15.07
N ALA A 96 45.36 3.69 14.70
CA ALA A 96 44.36 4.17 13.75
C ALA A 96 43.62 5.41 14.24
N VAL A 97 43.28 5.48 15.54
CA VAL A 97 42.64 6.65 16.14
C VAL A 97 43.56 7.87 16.12
N VAL A 98 44.86 7.71 16.45
CA VAL A 98 45.83 8.81 16.40
C VAL A 98 46.04 9.29 14.96
N ILE A 99 46.17 8.37 13.99
CA ILE A 99 46.30 8.73 12.57
C ILE A 99 45.02 9.44 12.08
N GLY A 100 43.85 8.90 12.39
CA GLY A 100 42.55 9.47 12.02
C GLY A 100 42.31 10.85 12.62
N THR A 101 42.60 11.03 13.90
CA THR A 101 42.50 12.34 14.58
C THR A 101 43.50 13.34 14.01
N SER A 102 44.73 12.92 13.72
CA SER A 102 45.73 13.75 13.04
C SER A 102 45.23 14.28 11.68
N LEU A 103 44.64 13.40 10.85
CA LEU A 103 44.01 13.77 9.57
C LEU A 103 42.87 14.77 9.75
N LEU A 104 41.96 14.51 10.71
CA LEU A 104 40.84 15.40 10.99
C LEU A 104 41.31 16.79 11.45
N VAL A 105 42.31 16.85 12.33
CA VAL A 105 42.84 18.12 12.83
C VAL A 105 43.56 18.88 11.72
N SER A 106 44.41 18.22 10.93
CA SER A 106 45.07 18.87 9.78
C SER A 106 44.09 19.39 8.75
N ALA A 107 42.98 18.68 8.50
CA ALA A 107 41.92 19.15 7.60
C ALA A 107 41.08 20.28 8.22
N TRP A 108 40.94 20.31 9.54
CA TRP A 108 40.18 21.32 10.29
C TRP A 108 40.88 22.68 10.37
N LEU A 109 42.21 22.70 10.49
CA LEU A 109 43.00 23.94 10.59
C LEU A 109 42.74 24.94 9.44
N PRO A 110 42.83 24.58 8.15
CA PRO A 110 42.50 25.50 7.07
C PRO A 110 41.00 25.80 6.99
N LEU A 111 40.15 24.89 7.45
CA LEU A 111 38.69 25.02 7.45
C LEU A 111 38.24 26.20 8.34
N GLN A 112 38.90 26.40 9.49
CA GLN A 112 38.62 27.55 10.38
C GLN A 112 38.87 28.90 9.69
N ALA A 113 39.93 29.01 8.91
CA ALA A 113 40.24 30.23 8.18
C ALA A 113 39.16 30.52 7.11
N VAL A 114 38.78 29.49 6.34
CA VAL A 114 37.72 29.59 5.32
C VAL A 114 36.38 29.99 5.92
N LEU A 115 36.00 29.42 7.07
CA LEU A 115 34.76 29.78 7.76
C LEU A 115 34.76 31.25 8.21
N ARG A 116 35.86 31.73 8.81
CA ARG A 116 35.99 33.13 9.22
C ARG A 116 35.91 34.09 8.03
N GLU A 117 36.54 33.73 6.92
CA GLU A 117 36.47 34.52 5.69
C GLU A 117 35.06 34.53 5.09
N ALA A 118 34.39 33.37 5.06
CA ALA A 118 33.02 33.24 4.57
C ALA A 118 32.04 34.06 5.41
N GLU A 119 32.20 34.04 6.73
CA GLU A 119 31.41 34.84 7.67
C GLU A 119 31.64 36.34 7.47
N ALA A 120 32.89 36.77 7.33
CA ALA A 120 33.25 38.16 7.06
C ALA A 120 32.68 38.66 5.71
N LYS A 121 32.72 37.83 4.67
CA LYS A 121 32.26 38.16 3.31
C LYS A 121 30.76 37.91 3.10
N LYS A 122 30.06 37.32 4.09
CA LYS A 122 28.66 36.84 3.97
C LYS A 122 28.42 35.98 2.72
N SER A 123 29.44 35.25 2.29
CA SER A 123 29.42 34.39 1.10
C SER A 123 29.50 32.92 1.51
N PRO A 124 28.97 31.98 0.71
CA PRO A 124 29.12 30.55 1.01
C PRO A 124 30.61 30.16 1.02
N PRO A 125 31.03 29.28 1.96
CA PRO A 125 32.42 28.82 2.04
C PRO A 125 32.79 28.00 0.79
N GLN A 126 34.00 28.22 0.27
CA GLN A 126 34.58 27.44 -0.81
C GLN A 126 35.53 26.39 -0.22
N TRP A 127 35.19 25.11 -0.40
CA TRP A 127 35.95 24.00 0.17
C TRP A 127 37.06 23.53 -0.75
N SER A 128 38.23 23.27 -0.19
CA SER A 128 39.34 22.69 -0.94
C SER A 128 39.16 21.16 -1.07
N LEU A 129 39.59 20.61 -2.20
CA LEU A 129 39.59 19.16 -2.42
C LEU A 129 40.46 18.44 -1.37
N GLY A 130 41.61 19.02 -1.01
CA GLY A 130 42.52 18.44 -0.01
C GLY A 130 41.90 18.33 1.39
N SER A 131 41.21 19.37 1.87
CA SER A 131 40.50 19.30 3.17
C SER A 131 39.35 18.30 3.15
N SER A 132 38.66 18.18 2.02
CA SER A 132 37.60 17.18 1.82
C SER A 132 38.13 15.74 1.89
N ILE A 133 39.24 15.46 1.20
CA ILE A 133 39.91 14.16 1.24
C ILE A 133 40.41 13.86 2.65
N GLY A 134 41.04 14.83 3.31
CA GLY A 134 41.54 14.68 4.69
C GLY A 134 40.44 14.36 5.69
N LEU A 135 39.29 15.03 5.60
CA LEU A 135 38.12 14.73 6.44
C LEU A 135 37.57 13.32 6.18
N LEU A 136 37.41 12.93 4.91
CA LEU A 136 36.95 11.59 4.54
C LEU A 136 37.90 10.51 5.06
N ALA A 137 39.20 10.68 4.84
CA ALA A 137 40.23 9.76 5.30
C ALA A 137 40.27 9.68 6.83
N GLY A 138 40.14 10.80 7.53
CA GLY A 138 40.09 10.85 9.00
C GLY A 138 38.87 10.13 9.57
N VAL A 139 37.66 10.40 9.04
CA VAL A 139 36.44 9.70 9.45
C VAL A 139 36.53 8.21 9.12
N GLY A 140 37.05 7.86 7.94
CA GLY A 140 37.26 6.47 7.52
C GLY A 140 38.23 5.73 8.43
N ALA A 141 39.37 6.34 8.78
CA ALA A 141 40.35 5.76 9.71
C ALA A 141 39.75 5.53 11.10
N LEU A 142 38.97 6.49 11.62
CA LEU A 142 38.25 6.31 12.88
C LEU A 142 37.20 5.20 12.81
N ALA A 143 36.44 5.11 11.72
CA ALA A 143 35.44 4.06 11.55
C ALA A 143 36.08 2.66 11.46
N LEU A 144 37.13 2.53 10.65
CA LEU A 144 37.87 1.28 10.48
C LEU A 144 38.65 0.89 11.74
N SER A 145 38.99 1.85 12.61
CA SER A 145 39.68 1.57 13.87
C SER A 145 38.89 0.58 14.76
N LEU A 146 37.56 0.60 14.69
CA LEU A 146 36.71 -0.32 15.45
C LEU A 146 37.01 -1.79 15.11
N LEU A 147 37.38 -2.09 13.86
CA LEU A 147 37.68 -3.46 13.40
C LEU A 147 38.89 -4.08 14.10
N PHE A 148 39.70 -3.32 14.84
CA PHE A 148 40.79 -3.87 15.64
C PHE A 148 40.36 -4.47 16.97
N VAL A 149 39.18 -4.11 17.48
CA VAL A 149 38.69 -4.56 18.80
C VAL A 149 37.35 -5.27 18.77
N MET A 150 36.67 -5.25 17.62
CA MET A 150 35.40 -5.96 17.41
C MET A 150 35.25 -6.42 15.97
N PRO A 151 34.48 -7.48 15.69
CA PRO A 151 34.20 -7.95 14.34
C PRO A 151 33.33 -6.96 13.55
N ALA A 152 33.35 -7.10 12.22
CA ALA A 152 32.68 -6.18 11.30
C ALA A 152 31.16 -6.06 11.52
N ASP A 153 30.48 -7.12 11.97
CA ASP A 153 29.04 -7.09 12.25
C ASP A 153 28.68 -6.31 13.52
N GLU A 154 29.57 -6.29 14.52
CA GLU A 154 29.45 -5.45 15.71
C GLU A 154 29.82 -3.99 15.39
N ALA A 155 30.90 -3.76 14.66
CA ALA A 155 31.29 -2.43 14.19
C ALA A 155 30.20 -1.78 13.33
N ALA A 156 29.51 -2.57 12.50
CA ALA A 156 28.37 -2.13 11.70
C ALA A 156 27.20 -1.57 12.53
N ARG A 157 27.09 -1.91 13.81
CA ARG A 157 26.06 -1.33 14.70
C ARG A 157 26.40 0.10 15.12
N ILE A 158 27.68 0.48 15.06
CA ILE A 158 28.20 1.78 15.51
C ILE A 158 28.33 2.75 14.33
N TRP A 159 28.78 2.28 13.17
CA TRP A 159 29.03 3.12 11.99
C TRP A 159 27.85 4.02 11.56
N PRO A 160 26.57 3.59 11.56
CA PRO A 160 25.45 4.45 11.23
C PRO A 160 25.37 5.69 12.13
N TRP A 161 25.68 5.54 13.42
CA TRP A 161 25.69 6.63 14.40
C TRP A 161 26.88 7.57 14.22
N LEU A 162 28.06 7.03 13.90
CA LEU A 162 29.21 7.85 13.49
C LEU A 162 28.86 8.65 12.22
N GLY A 163 28.15 8.03 11.29
CA GLY A 163 27.61 8.69 10.11
C GLY A 163 26.64 9.82 10.46
N VAL A 164 25.71 9.62 11.40
CA VAL A 164 24.78 10.68 11.87
C VAL A 164 25.56 11.88 12.42
N ALA A 165 26.62 11.63 13.22
CA ALA A 165 27.48 12.69 13.73
C ALA A 165 28.23 13.43 12.60
N ALA A 166 28.76 12.69 11.62
CA ALA A 166 29.41 13.27 10.44
C ALA A 166 28.42 14.14 9.64
N LEU A 167 27.21 13.65 9.35
CA LEU A 167 26.18 14.42 8.66
C LEU A 167 25.80 15.68 9.43
N TRP A 168 25.56 15.58 10.73
CA TRP A 168 25.21 16.72 11.57
C TRP A 168 26.29 17.82 11.50
N LEU A 169 27.56 17.43 11.57
CA LEU A 169 28.67 18.36 11.44
C LEU A 169 28.76 18.92 10.01
N GLY A 170 28.59 18.08 8.99
CA GLY A 170 28.56 18.47 7.58
C GLY A 170 27.48 19.50 7.27
N LEU A 171 26.27 19.33 7.81
CA LEU A 171 25.16 20.27 7.64
C LEU A 171 25.36 21.59 8.40
N ARG A 172 26.06 21.56 9.54
CA ARG A 172 26.41 22.79 10.30
C ARG A 172 27.49 23.61 9.60
N LEU A 173 28.50 22.93 9.08
CA LEU A 173 29.61 23.58 8.40
C LEU A 173 29.27 23.93 6.95
N GLY A 174 28.32 23.23 6.32
CA GLY A 174 28.07 23.32 4.88
C GLY A 174 29.08 22.53 4.05
N HIS A 175 29.73 21.52 4.63
CA HIS A 175 30.84 20.78 4.03
C HIS A 175 30.37 19.44 3.42
N PRO A 176 30.46 19.23 2.09
CA PRO A 176 29.87 18.07 1.41
C PRO A 176 30.57 16.75 1.76
N ALA A 177 31.89 16.76 2.02
CA ALA A 177 32.65 15.56 2.33
C ALA A 177 32.11 14.79 3.56
N LEU A 178 31.61 15.49 4.58
CA LEU A 178 31.04 14.86 5.76
C LEU A 178 29.67 14.23 5.49
N ALA A 179 28.90 14.77 4.53
CA ALA A 179 27.69 14.11 4.03
C ALA A 179 28.02 12.86 3.19
N ILE A 180 29.11 12.89 2.42
CA ILE A 180 29.60 11.71 1.71
C ILE A 180 30.05 10.64 2.72
N ALA A 181 30.78 11.03 3.77
CA ALA A 181 31.19 10.13 4.85
C ALA A 181 29.98 9.46 5.51
N TRP A 182 28.91 10.21 5.79
CA TRP A 182 27.66 9.66 6.30
C TRP A 182 27.09 8.58 5.38
N GLY A 183 26.94 8.86 4.09
CA GLY A 183 26.39 7.90 3.14
C GLY A 183 27.25 6.64 3.03
N ALA A 184 28.59 6.83 2.97
CA ALA A 184 29.54 5.73 2.93
C ALA A 184 29.47 4.85 4.21
N LEU A 185 29.33 5.45 5.38
CA LEU A 185 29.20 4.71 6.64
C LEU A 185 27.86 3.97 6.75
N GLN A 186 26.76 4.56 6.27
CA GLN A 186 25.45 3.88 6.23
C GLN A 186 25.49 2.65 5.30
N LEU A 187 26.03 2.81 4.10
CA LEU A 187 26.14 1.72 3.13
C LEU A 187 27.16 0.67 3.58
N GLY A 188 28.33 1.08 4.08
CA GLY A 188 29.36 0.20 4.59
C GLY A 188 28.88 -0.63 5.77
N ALA A 189 28.10 -0.03 6.69
CA ALA A 189 27.48 -0.74 7.80
C ALA A 189 26.48 -1.80 7.31
N ALA A 190 25.62 -1.46 6.35
CA ALA A 190 24.65 -2.40 5.81
C ALA A 190 25.30 -3.56 5.07
N LEU A 191 26.36 -3.29 4.29
CA LEU A 191 27.13 -4.32 3.61
C LEU A 191 27.84 -5.23 4.61
N ALA A 192 28.53 -4.65 5.60
CA ALA A 192 29.21 -5.44 6.63
C ALA A 192 28.22 -6.31 7.43
N PHE A 193 27.08 -5.75 7.84
CA PHE A 193 26.04 -6.51 8.53
C PHE A 193 25.40 -7.58 7.63
N GLY A 194 25.16 -7.29 6.35
CA GLY A 194 24.58 -8.25 5.41
C GLY A 194 25.51 -9.41 5.06
N VAL A 195 26.82 -9.17 5.04
CA VAL A 195 27.84 -10.19 4.68
C VAL A 195 28.28 -11.00 5.91
N TYR A 196 28.53 -10.32 7.03
CA TYR A 196 29.14 -10.93 8.23
C TYR A 196 28.16 -11.09 9.39
N GLY A 197 27.04 -10.39 9.37
CA GLY A 197 26.03 -10.46 10.42
C GLY A 197 25.10 -11.67 10.29
N PRO A 198 24.23 -11.88 11.30
CA PRO A 198 23.30 -12.99 11.29
C PRO A 198 22.29 -12.85 10.14
N ALA A 199 22.01 -13.97 9.48
CA ALA A 199 20.93 -14.04 8.50
C ALA A 199 19.57 -13.83 9.20
N LEU A 200 18.96 -12.67 8.98
CA LEU A 200 17.76 -12.21 9.71
C LEU A 200 16.58 -13.19 9.60
N TRP A 201 16.43 -13.84 8.44
CA TRP A 201 15.35 -14.79 8.17
C TRP A 201 15.76 -16.26 8.29
N ALA A 202 16.97 -16.56 8.79
CA ALA A 202 17.40 -17.93 8.98
C ALA A 202 16.78 -18.56 10.24
N ASP A 203 16.28 -19.78 10.08
CA ASP A 203 15.57 -20.54 11.11
C ASP A 203 16.44 -21.03 12.27
N THR A 204 17.74 -20.78 12.27
CA THR A 204 18.71 -21.39 13.22
C THR A 204 19.28 -20.45 14.28
N SER A 205 19.02 -19.14 14.23
CA SER A 205 19.56 -18.20 15.22
C SER A 205 18.61 -18.02 16.42
N ASP A 206 19.12 -18.18 17.65
CA ASP A 206 18.37 -18.02 18.91
C ASP A 206 18.42 -16.61 19.49
N GLN A 207 19.23 -15.73 18.90
CA GLN A 207 19.36 -14.35 19.37
C GLN A 207 18.31 -13.46 18.70
N LEU A 208 17.69 -12.58 19.50
CA LEU A 208 16.85 -11.50 18.99
C LEU A 208 17.72 -10.56 18.14
N THR A 209 17.32 -10.35 16.89
CA THR A 209 18.11 -9.54 15.94
C THR A 209 17.61 -8.10 15.83
N LEU A 210 16.55 -7.74 16.57
CA LEU A 210 15.85 -6.45 16.47
C LEU A 210 16.71 -5.19 16.59
N TRP A 211 17.77 -5.21 17.40
CA TRP A 211 18.51 -4.00 17.77
C TRP A 211 19.28 -3.41 16.61
N THR A 212 19.81 -4.26 15.73
CA THR A 212 20.61 -3.79 14.59
C THR A 212 19.71 -3.11 13.56
N PRO A 213 18.67 -3.75 12.99
CA PRO A 213 17.75 -3.06 12.09
C PRO A 213 17.09 -1.82 12.71
N LEU A 214 16.81 -1.84 14.02
CA LEU A 214 16.29 -0.67 14.72
C LEU A 214 17.30 0.49 14.74
N GLY A 215 18.57 0.20 15.03
CA GLY A 215 19.65 1.18 14.99
C GLY A 215 19.80 1.83 13.61
N PHE A 216 19.77 1.03 12.55
CA PHE A 216 19.81 1.53 11.16
C PHE A 216 18.59 2.39 10.82
N THR A 217 17.40 1.95 11.24
CA THR A 217 16.15 2.70 11.06
C THR A 217 16.23 4.06 11.74
N LEU A 218 16.63 4.11 13.01
CA LEU A 218 16.73 5.34 13.78
C LEU A 218 17.81 6.28 13.23
N ALA A 219 18.99 5.76 12.90
CA ALA A 219 20.05 6.54 12.29
C ALA A 219 19.61 7.13 10.94
N GLY A 220 18.91 6.35 10.11
CA GLY A 220 18.31 6.81 8.86
C GLY A 220 17.25 7.91 9.05
N LEU A 221 16.29 7.71 9.96
CA LEU A 221 15.22 8.68 10.24
C LEU A 221 15.77 9.99 10.81
N ILE A 222 16.74 9.93 11.73
CA ILE A 222 17.40 11.11 12.29
C ILE A 222 18.16 11.86 11.19
N SER A 223 18.86 11.13 10.32
CA SER A 223 19.58 11.71 9.19
C SER A 223 18.64 12.38 8.19
N GLY A 224 17.53 11.72 7.84
CA GLY A 224 16.55 12.25 6.90
C GLY A 224 15.83 13.50 7.43
N ASP A 225 15.47 13.53 8.72
CA ASP A 225 14.89 14.71 9.36
C ASP A 225 15.87 15.89 9.37
N ALA A 226 17.16 15.62 9.61
CA ALA A 226 18.20 16.64 9.52
C ALA A 226 18.37 17.17 8.08
N LEU A 227 18.40 16.28 7.08
CA LEU A 227 18.52 16.63 5.66
C LEU A 227 17.33 17.46 5.18
N GLN A 228 16.11 17.05 5.48
CA GLN A 228 14.89 17.76 5.09
C GLN A 228 14.83 19.16 5.73
N ARG A 229 15.18 19.29 7.02
CA ARG A 229 15.23 20.61 7.68
C ARG A 229 16.30 21.51 7.08
N ALA A 230 17.46 20.94 6.72
CA ALA A 230 18.51 21.69 6.04
C ALA A 230 18.06 22.15 4.63
N ALA A 231 17.35 21.31 3.89
CA ALA A 231 16.83 21.61 2.55
C ALA A 231 15.78 22.75 2.51
N ARG A 232 15.11 23.03 3.64
CA ARG A 232 14.11 24.11 3.75
C ARG A 232 14.68 25.51 3.94
N LYS A 233 15.98 25.63 4.22
CA LYS A 233 16.64 26.92 4.41
C LYS A 233 16.74 27.66 3.07
N SER A 234 16.59 28.99 3.07
CA SER A 234 16.62 29.81 1.84
C SER A 234 17.92 29.68 1.04
N ASN A 235 19.04 29.46 1.74
CA ASN A 235 20.38 29.32 1.15
C ASN A 235 20.84 27.85 1.12
N ALA A 236 19.90 26.90 1.09
CA ALA A 236 20.24 25.48 1.07
C ALA A 236 20.95 25.10 -0.25
N ALA A 237 21.95 24.23 -0.16
CA ALA A 237 22.57 23.65 -1.34
C ALA A 237 21.57 22.74 -2.08
N GLY A 238 21.50 22.86 -3.41
CA GLY A 238 20.47 22.18 -4.22
C GLY A 238 20.46 20.65 -4.10
N TRP A 239 21.59 20.02 -3.79
CA TRP A 239 21.68 18.56 -3.57
C TRP A 239 20.87 18.10 -2.33
N LEU A 240 20.67 18.96 -1.32
CA LEU A 240 19.87 18.64 -0.14
C LEU A 240 18.41 18.41 -0.50
N SER A 241 17.88 19.15 -1.49
CA SER A 241 16.53 18.98 -2.00
C SER A 241 16.40 17.89 -3.08
N ALA A 242 17.48 17.20 -3.43
CA ALA A 242 17.46 16.20 -4.49
C ALA A 242 16.48 15.06 -4.15
N PRO A 243 15.54 14.70 -5.05
CA PRO A 243 14.53 13.69 -4.77
C PRO A 243 15.13 12.33 -4.40
N TRP A 244 16.20 11.89 -5.08
CA TRP A 244 16.86 10.60 -4.81
C TRP A 244 17.40 10.50 -3.38
N LEU A 245 17.87 11.62 -2.81
CA LEU A 245 18.39 11.65 -1.45
C LEU A 245 17.25 11.64 -0.43
N GLN A 246 16.24 12.50 -0.63
CA GLN A 246 15.10 12.62 0.26
C GLN A 246 14.25 11.35 0.31
N TRP A 247 14.00 10.73 -0.84
CA TRP A 247 13.32 9.44 -0.92
C TRP A 247 14.23 8.29 -0.52
N GLY A 248 15.51 8.33 -0.91
CA GLY A 248 16.48 7.28 -0.61
C GLY A 248 16.64 7.06 0.89
N VAL A 249 16.79 8.12 1.68
CA VAL A 249 16.93 7.99 3.15
C VAL A 249 15.65 7.47 3.81
N VAL A 250 14.48 7.85 3.30
CA VAL A 250 13.18 7.38 3.82
C VAL A 250 13.00 5.90 3.49
N TRP A 251 13.20 5.50 2.23
CA TRP A 251 13.10 4.09 1.83
C TRP A 251 14.13 3.21 2.51
N TRP A 252 15.36 3.69 2.66
CA TRP A 252 16.41 3.03 3.44
C TRP A 252 15.94 2.75 4.87
N SER A 253 15.41 3.78 5.54
CA SER A 253 14.91 3.67 6.91
C SER A 253 13.73 2.69 7.02
N LEU A 254 12.78 2.75 6.07
CA LEU A 254 11.62 1.86 6.06
C LEU A 254 11.98 0.41 5.70
N ALA A 255 13.00 0.20 4.86
CA ALA A 255 13.50 -1.13 4.54
C ALA A 255 14.10 -1.80 5.78
N TRP A 256 14.92 -1.08 6.56
CA TRP A 256 15.42 -1.59 7.83
C TRP A 256 14.33 -1.75 8.87
N TRP A 257 13.36 -0.83 8.91
CA TRP A 257 12.20 -0.94 9.81
C TRP A 257 11.46 -2.26 9.59
N ALA A 258 11.20 -2.64 8.33
CA ALA A 258 10.55 -3.90 8.00
C ALA A 258 11.30 -5.14 8.54
N GLN A 259 12.60 -5.04 8.81
CA GLN A 259 13.42 -6.12 9.35
C GLN A 259 13.49 -6.14 10.89
N VAL A 260 12.89 -5.19 11.61
CA VAL A 260 13.08 -5.05 13.07
C VAL A 260 12.42 -6.18 13.85
N LEU A 261 11.10 -6.37 13.67
CA LEU A 261 10.35 -7.39 14.43
C LEU A 261 9.78 -8.50 13.56
N LEU A 262 9.63 -8.31 12.24
CA LEU A 262 9.02 -9.33 11.38
C LEU A 262 9.81 -10.65 11.33
N PRO A 263 11.15 -10.66 11.17
CA PRO A 263 11.90 -11.91 11.13
C PRO A 263 11.84 -12.65 12.47
N ASP A 264 12.03 -11.93 13.58
CA ASP A 264 11.95 -12.48 14.93
C ASP A 264 10.54 -13.02 15.25
N ALA A 265 9.48 -12.28 14.89
CA ALA A 265 8.10 -12.71 15.06
C ALA A 265 7.79 -13.96 14.23
N TYR A 266 8.22 -14.00 12.97
CA TYR A 266 8.03 -15.17 12.10
C TYR A 266 8.71 -16.41 12.70
N ARG A 267 9.99 -16.30 13.09
CA ARG A 267 10.73 -17.41 13.72
C ARG A 267 10.06 -17.89 15.00
N HIS A 268 9.59 -16.97 15.83
CA HIS A 268 8.88 -17.32 17.07
C HIS A 268 7.59 -18.09 16.80
N LEU A 269 6.78 -17.65 15.83
CA LEU A 269 5.55 -18.35 15.43
C LEU A 269 5.83 -19.74 14.87
N VAL A 270 6.88 -19.90 14.05
CA VAL A 270 7.26 -21.18 13.44
C VAL A 270 7.79 -22.18 14.49
N ARG A 271 8.60 -21.73 15.45
CA ARG A 271 9.26 -22.61 16.44
C ARG A 271 8.37 -23.01 17.61
N THR A 272 7.49 -22.12 18.08
CA THR A 272 6.74 -22.35 19.33
C THR A 272 5.72 -23.48 19.14
N GLN A 273 4.83 -23.35 18.15
CA GLN A 273 3.89 -24.39 17.73
C GLN A 273 3.45 -24.15 16.29
N LYS A 274 3.37 -25.21 15.47
CA LYS A 274 3.02 -25.09 14.04
C LYS A 274 1.69 -24.36 13.79
N GLU A 275 0.73 -24.46 14.71
CA GLU A 275 -0.58 -23.78 14.61
C GLU A 275 -0.48 -22.25 14.76
N TRP A 276 0.55 -21.73 15.45
CA TRP A 276 0.72 -20.30 15.66
C TRP A 276 1.15 -19.57 14.39
N VAL A 277 1.75 -20.28 13.42
CA VAL A 277 2.05 -19.74 12.08
C VAL A 277 0.78 -19.23 11.39
N LEU A 278 -0.40 -19.75 11.73
CA LEU A 278 -1.67 -19.27 11.19
C LEU A 278 -1.98 -17.81 11.59
N LEU A 279 -1.34 -17.28 12.64
CA LEU A 279 -1.42 -15.87 13.05
C LEU A 279 -0.59 -14.93 12.17
N TRP A 280 0.26 -15.47 11.28
CA TRP A 280 1.19 -14.66 10.49
C TRP A 280 0.53 -13.56 9.67
N PRO A 281 -0.60 -13.78 8.97
CA PRO A 281 -1.30 -12.69 8.28
C PRO A 281 -1.74 -11.57 9.23
N ALA A 282 -2.21 -11.90 10.44
CA ALA A 282 -2.61 -10.89 11.42
C ALA A 282 -1.40 -10.11 11.98
N VAL A 283 -0.25 -10.76 12.17
CA VAL A 283 1.00 -10.10 12.54
C VAL A 283 1.45 -9.14 11.43
N LEU A 284 1.38 -9.54 10.17
CA LEU A 284 1.68 -8.66 9.03
C LEU A 284 0.72 -7.46 8.98
N THR A 285 -0.59 -7.68 9.12
CA THR A 285 -1.58 -6.59 9.16
C THR A 285 -1.31 -5.64 10.32
N GLY A 286 -1.05 -6.17 11.52
CA GLY A 286 -0.68 -5.39 12.70
C GLY A 286 0.59 -4.57 12.49
N TRP A 287 1.60 -5.15 11.85
CA TRP A 287 2.84 -4.46 11.50
C TRP A 287 2.62 -3.30 10.52
N VAL A 288 1.80 -3.51 9.49
CA VAL A 288 1.41 -2.45 8.54
C VAL A 288 0.69 -1.31 9.26
N LEU A 289 -0.21 -1.62 10.22
CA LEU A 289 -0.90 -0.62 11.01
C LEU A 289 0.04 0.19 11.90
N VAL A 290 0.87 -0.49 12.69
CA VAL A 290 1.86 0.18 13.56
C VAL A 290 2.79 1.07 12.73
N THR A 291 3.29 0.55 11.61
CA THR A 291 4.14 1.31 10.68
C THR A 291 3.41 2.55 10.17
N SER A 292 2.18 2.40 9.69
CA SER A 292 1.39 3.50 9.15
C SER A 292 1.09 4.58 10.19
N VAL A 293 0.76 4.18 11.42
CA VAL A 293 0.56 5.10 12.55
C VAL A 293 1.84 5.87 12.86
N LEU A 294 2.97 5.16 13.00
CA LEU A 294 4.26 5.78 13.32
C LEU A 294 4.74 6.73 12.22
N VAL A 295 4.71 6.30 10.96
CA VAL A 295 5.08 7.12 9.81
C VAL A 295 4.20 8.36 9.71
N THR A 296 2.88 8.21 9.83
CA THR A 296 1.95 9.34 9.70
C THR A 296 2.10 10.33 10.87
N THR A 297 2.26 9.83 12.10
CA THR A 297 2.45 10.69 13.28
C THR A 297 3.79 11.41 13.24
N LEU A 298 4.88 10.72 12.91
CA LEU A 298 6.21 11.30 12.77
C LEU A 298 6.26 12.33 11.63
N ALA A 299 5.65 12.02 10.48
CA ALA A 299 5.56 12.94 9.37
C ALA A 299 4.76 14.21 9.71
N ARG A 300 3.71 14.10 10.53
CA ARG A 300 2.96 15.28 11.01
C ARG A 300 3.74 16.07 12.04
N TRP A 301 4.44 15.40 12.95
CA TRP A 301 5.19 16.06 14.02
C TRP A 301 6.40 16.84 13.48
N ARG A 302 7.08 16.31 12.45
CA ARG A 302 8.26 16.92 11.83
C ARG A 302 7.96 17.68 10.53
N ASP A 303 6.69 17.81 10.17
CA ASP A 303 6.24 18.31 8.87
C ASP A 303 6.94 17.61 7.69
N TRP A 304 7.27 16.33 7.82
CA TRP A 304 8.07 15.59 6.84
C TRP A 304 7.20 15.08 5.69
N ARG A 305 7.08 15.88 4.63
CA ARG A 305 6.24 15.56 3.46
C ARG A 305 6.59 14.23 2.81
N VAL A 306 7.87 13.96 2.54
CA VAL A 306 8.31 12.73 1.86
C VAL A 306 7.96 11.49 2.69
N LEU A 307 8.24 11.52 4.00
CA LEU A 307 7.81 10.45 4.91
C LEU A 307 6.28 10.31 4.92
N GLY A 308 5.52 11.41 4.99
CA GLY A 308 4.06 11.38 4.98
C GLY A 308 3.47 10.77 3.69
N LEU A 309 4.09 11.01 2.53
CA LEU A 309 3.68 10.40 1.26
C LEU A 309 3.84 8.88 1.25
N THR A 310 4.80 8.31 1.99
CA THR A 310 4.95 6.85 2.08
C THR A 310 3.75 6.16 2.73
N ALA A 311 2.98 6.88 3.56
CA ALA A 311 1.78 6.32 4.18
C ALA A 311 0.68 5.97 3.13
N TRP A 312 0.79 6.45 1.89
CA TRP A 312 -0.04 6.02 0.76
C TRP A 312 0.05 4.50 0.52
N VAL A 313 1.23 3.90 0.77
CA VAL A 313 1.48 2.46 0.60
C VAL A 313 0.73 1.59 1.61
N THR A 314 0.16 2.18 2.68
CA THR A 314 -0.59 1.42 3.69
C THR A 314 -1.74 0.63 3.09
N THR A 315 -2.56 1.24 2.23
CA THR A 315 -3.74 0.57 1.64
C THR A 315 -3.36 -0.62 0.74
N PRO A 316 -2.41 -0.50 -0.23
CA PRO A 316 -1.97 -1.67 -0.99
C PRO A 316 -1.27 -2.72 -0.11
N ALA A 317 -0.55 -2.32 0.95
CA ALA A 317 0.03 -3.26 1.90
C ALA A 317 -1.06 -4.05 2.66
N LEU A 318 -2.12 -3.39 3.12
CA LEU A 318 -3.28 -4.07 3.74
C LEU A 318 -3.96 -5.04 2.75
N ALA A 319 -4.11 -4.64 1.48
CA ALA A 319 -4.65 -5.51 0.45
C ALA A 319 -3.76 -6.75 0.21
N LEU A 320 -2.43 -6.60 0.24
CA LEU A 320 -1.49 -7.71 0.14
C LEU A 320 -1.62 -8.66 1.34
N THR A 321 -1.76 -8.14 2.57
CA THR A 321 -1.97 -8.98 3.76
C THR A 321 -3.30 -9.74 3.71
N ALA A 322 -4.36 -9.12 3.17
CA ALA A 322 -5.64 -9.78 2.93
C ALA A 322 -5.52 -10.89 1.87
N LEU A 323 -4.78 -10.64 0.79
CA LEU A 323 -4.52 -11.63 -0.25
C LEU A 323 -3.76 -12.84 0.32
N ILE A 324 -2.73 -12.62 1.14
CA ILE A 324 -1.96 -13.70 1.77
C ILE A 324 -2.87 -14.51 2.71
N GLY A 325 -3.57 -13.87 3.64
CA GLY A 325 -4.39 -14.58 4.64
C GLY A 325 -5.67 -15.20 4.06
N VAL A 326 -6.52 -14.39 3.44
CA VAL A 326 -7.84 -14.81 2.98
C VAL A 326 -7.77 -15.47 1.60
N GLY A 327 -6.94 -14.95 0.70
CA GLY A 327 -6.87 -15.40 -0.69
C GLY A 327 -6.01 -16.66 -0.90
N MET A 328 -4.81 -16.69 -0.33
CA MET A 328 -3.85 -17.80 -0.52
C MET A 328 -4.01 -18.89 0.54
N LEU A 329 -4.11 -18.51 1.81
CA LEU A 329 -4.26 -19.48 2.92
C LEU A 329 -5.72 -19.89 3.18
N GLY A 330 -6.69 -19.19 2.57
CA GLY A 330 -8.10 -19.54 2.67
C GLY A 330 -8.76 -19.25 4.02
N HIS A 331 -8.09 -18.50 4.92
CA HIS A 331 -8.62 -18.18 6.24
C HIS A 331 -9.91 -17.34 6.13
N ALA A 332 -10.84 -17.54 7.07
CA ALA A 332 -11.92 -16.59 7.25
C ALA A 332 -11.35 -15.26 7.78
N PRO A 333 -11.86 -14.10 7.33
CA PRO A 333 -11.36 -12.80 7.77
C PRO A 333 -11.33 -12.62 9.30
N HIS A 334 -12.28 -13.17 10.06
CA HIS A 334 -12.29 -13.08 11.52
C HIS A 334 -11.33 -14.02 12.26
N GLN A 335 -10.85 -15.09 11.63
CA GLN A 335 -10.00 -16.10 12.26
C GLN A 335 -8.60 -15.56 12.61
N HIS A 336 -7.89 -16.25 13.51
CA HIS A 336 -6.47 -15.98 13.81
C HIS A 336 -6.15 -14.50 14.14
N LEU A 337 -6.94 -13.90 15.05
CA LEU A 337 -6.91 -12.47 15.42
C LEU A 337 -7.38 -11.48 14.33
N GLY A 338 -7.85 -11.97 13.19
CA GLY A 338 -8.47 -11.19 12.14
C GLY A 338 -9.64 -10.31 12.61
N TRP A 339 -10.46 -10.83 13.54
CA TRP A 339 -11.57 -10.10 14.17
C TRP A 339 -11.12 -8.81 14.88
N LEU A 340 -9.85 -8.71 15.28
CA LEU A 340 -9.27 -7.53 15.92
C LEU A 340 -8.56 -6.65 14.90
N VAL A 341 -7.67 -7.22 14.08
CA VAL A 341 -6.80 -6.41 13.20
C VAL A 341 -7.56 -5.76 12.04
N TRP A 342 -8.59 -6.41 11.48
CA TRP A 342 -9.33 -5.82 10.34
C TRP A 342 -10.22 -4.64 10.75
N PRO A 343 -10.99 -4.69 11.85
CA PRO A 343 -11.71 -3.50 12.32
C PRO A 343 -10.77 -2.35 12.69
N LEU A 344 -9.64 -2.64 13.36
CA LEU A 344 -8.62 -1.62 13.63
C LEU A 344 -8.05 -1.03 12.33
N ALA A 345 -7.82 -1.86 11.31
CA ALA A 345 -7.37 -1.40 10.00
C ALA A 345 -8.39 -0.51 9.29
N LEU A 346 -9.69 -0.84 9.38
CA LEU A 346 -10.76 -0.01 8.83
C LEU A 346 -10.83 1.35 9.52
N LEU A 347 -10.80 1.37 10.85
CA LEU A 347 -10.81 2.60 11.65
C LEU A 347 -9.59 3.47 11.31
N TRP A 348 -8.41 2.86 11.29
CA TRP A 348 -7.18 3.56 10.94
C TRP A 348 -7.19 4.05 9.49
N HIS A 349 -7.71 3.28 8.53
CA HIS A 349 -7.79 3.69 7.12
C HIS A 349 -8.61 4.99 6.96
N GLY A 350 -9.71 5.14 7.70
CA GLY A 350 -10.47 6.40 7.73
C GLY A 350 -9.65 7.59 8.27
N VAL A 351 -8.90 7.37 9.36
CA VAL A 351 -7.99 8.40 9.93
C VAL A 351 -6.84 8.73 8.98
N LEU A 352 -6.26 7.72 8.34
CA LEU A 352 -5.16 7.83 7.40
C LEU A 352 -5.56 8.65 6.17
N LEU A 353 -6.71 8.36 5.56
CA LEU A 353 -7.23 9.12 4.42
C LEU A 353 -7.34 10.62 4.77
N ARG A 354 -7.80 10.93 5.99
CA ARG A 354 -7.89 12.32 6.46
C ARG A 354 -6.53 12.94 6.75
N ALA A 355 -5.56 12.16 7.21
CA ALA A 355 -4.20 12.64 7.43
C ALA A 355 -3.46 12.92 6.11
N LEU A 356 -3.67 12.08 5.09
CA LEU A 356 -3.02 12.19 3.79
C LEU A 356 -3.44 13.43 2.99
N THR A 357 -4.57 14.07 3.30
CA THR A 357 -4.97 15.36 2.69
C THR A 357 -3.92 16.47 2.89
N ARG A 358 -3.04 16.34 3.90
CA ARG A 358 -1.92 17.27 4.13
C ARG A 358 -0.83 17.20 3.07
N TRP A 359 -0.67 16.05 2.42
CA TRP A 359 0.47 15.79 1.52
C TRP A 359 0.06 15.36 0.11
N CYS A 360 -1.16 14.85 -0.05
CA CYS A 360 -1.70 14.35 -1.31
C CYS A 360 -2.83 15.26 -1.81
N SER A 361 -2.92 15.38 -3.15
CA SER A 361 -4.08 16.00 -3.79
C SER A 361 -5.31 15.09 -3.72
N ALA A 362 -6.51 15.65 -3.88
CA ALA A 362 -7.75 14.87 -3.94
C ALA A 362 -7.71 13.77 -5.02
N ALA A 363 -7.11 14.06 -6.18
CA ALA A 363 -6.93 13.09 -7.25
C ALA A 363 -6.04 11.90 -6.84
N ALA A 364 -4.98 12.14 -6.06
CA ALA A 364 -4.09 11.09 -5.55
C ALA A 364 -4.72 10.26 -4.41
N LEU A 365 -5.72 10.82 -3.72
CA LEU A 365 -6.48 10.12 -2.67
C LEU A 365 -7.62 9.26 -3.22
N ALA A 366 -8.20 9.63 -4.36
CA ALA A 366 -9.33 8.91 -4.94
C ALA A 366 -9.09 7.39 -5.09
N PRO A 367 -7.91 6.91 -5.58
CA PRO A 367 -7.62 5.48 -5.62
C PRO A 367 -7.60 4.81 -4.24
N LEU A 368 -7.16 5.50 -3.18
CA LEU A 368 -7.15 4.95 -1.82
C LEU A 368 -8.56 4.84 -1.25
N HIS A 369 -9.43 5.82 -1.52
CA HIS A 369 -10.85 5.75 -1.14
C HIS A 369 -11.56 4.57 -1.81
N VAL A 370 -11.37 4.41 -3.12
CA VAL A 370 -11.99 3.32 -3.90
C VAL A 370 -11.40 1.96 -3.51
N GLY A 371 -10.07 1.85 -3.50
CA GLY A 371 -9.38 0.60 -3.18
C GLY A 371 -9.61 0.15 -1.74
N GLY A 372 -9.60 1.08 -0.78
CA GLY A 372 -9.94 0.80 0.60
C GLY A 372 -11.40 0.37 0.76
N PHE A 373 -12.33 1.05 0.06
CA PHE A 373 -13.74 0.64 0.04
C PHE A 373 -13.91 -0.81 -0.42
N TRP A 374 -13.32 -1.18 -1.56
CA TRP A 374 -13.41 -2.56 -2.05
C TRP A 374 -12.73 -3.56 -1.13
N LEU A 375 -11.55 -3.24 -0.60
CA LEU A 375 -10.85 -4.11 0.36
C LEU A 375 -11.76 -4.48 1.54
N PHE A 376 -12.34 -3.48 2.21
CA PHE A 376 -13.15 -3.73 3.40
C PHE A 376 -14.53 -4.31 3.08
N VAL A 377 -15.14 -3.95 1.94
CA VAL A 377 -16.39 -4.59 1.49
C VAL A 377 -16.17 -6.06 1.16
N LEU A 378 -15.08 -6.41 0.46
CA LEU A 378 -14.76 -7.79 0.12
C LEU A 378 -14.42 -8.62 1.36
N LEU A 379 -13.63 -8.06 2.29
CA LEU A 379 -13.35 -8.73 3.57
C LEU A 379 -14.64 -8.98 4.35
N ALA A 380 -15.50 -7.97 4.50
CA ALA A 380 -16.75 -8.13 5.22
C ALA A 380 -17.72 -9.09 4.49
N ALA A 381 -17.80 -9.07 3.16
CA ALA A 381 -18.63 -9.99 2.38
C ALA A 381 -18.13 -11.43 2.49
N ARG A 382 -16.80 -11.64 2.44
CA ARG A 382 -16.20 -12.95 2.66
C ARG A 382 -16.47 -13.45 4.07
N ASP A 383 -16.39 -12.58 5.07
CA ASP A 383 -16.69 -12.95 6.45
C ASP A 383 -18.17 -13.32 6.64
N ALA A 384 -19.07 -12.52 6.08
CA ALA A 384 -20.51 -12.81 6.09
C ALA A 384 -20.80 -14.16 5.42
N GLN A 385 -20.15 -14.46 4.29
CA GLN A 385 -20.30 -15.75 3.64
C GLN A 385 -19.85 -16.93 4.51
N TRP A 386 -18.77 -16.77 5.28
CA TRP A 386 -18.34 -17.80 6.23
C TRP A 386 -19.41 -18.06 7.29
N TRP A 387 -20.03 -17.01 7.82
CA TRP A 387 -21.12 -17.15 8.79
C TRP A 387 -22.36 -17.79 8.20
N THR A 388 -22.79 -17.36 7.00
CA THR A 388 -24.00 -17.88 6.36
C THR A 388 -23.83 -19.30 5.83
N ALA A 389 -22.60 -19.79 5.65
CA ALA A 389 -22.33 -21.14 5.19
C ALA A 389 -22.93 -22.22 6.11
N GLY A 390 -23.12 -21.93 7.39
CA GLY A 390 -23.70 -22.86 8.37
C GLY A 390 -25.17 -22.63 8.72
N TRP A 391 -25.88 -21.70 8.07
CA TRP A 391 -27.24 -21.32 8.48
C TRP A 391 -28.34 -22.30 8.05
N GLY A 392 -28.09 -23.13 7.04
CA GLY A 392 -29.08 -24.07 6.51
C GLY A 392 -28.43 -25.38 6.06
N GLU A 393 -29.25 -26.29 5.56
CA GLU A 393 -28.78 -27.59 5.07
C GLU A 393 -27.96 -27.45 3.77
N PRO A 394 -27.10 -28.43 3.44
CA PRO A 394 -26.38 -28.44 2.17
C PRO A 394 -27.35 -28.33 0.99
N GLY A 395 -27.15 -27.34 0.10
CA GLY A 395 -28.02 -27.08 -1.04
C GLY A 395 -29.15 -26.06 -0.78
N SER A 396 -29.32 -25.60 0.46
CA SER A 396 -30.22 -24.49 0.77
C SER A 396 -29.72 -23.15 0.22
N ALA A 397 -30.60 -22.16 0.13
CA ALA A 397 -30.32 -20.82 -0.37
C ALA A 397 -29.66 -19.89 0.68
N TRP A 398 -29.58 -20.31 1.95
CA TRP A 398 -29.01 -19.49 3.03
C TRP A 398 -27.54 -19.12 2.82
N PRO A 399 -26.63 -20.03 2.42
CA PRO A 399 -25.22 -19.71 2.23
C PRO A 399 -24.96 -18.65 1.16
N VAL A 400 -25.85 -18.56 0.16
CA VAL A 400 -25.73 -17.61 -0.96
C VAL A 400 -25.94 -16.17 -0.49
N LEU A 401 -26.70 -15.96 0.59
CA LEU A 401 -26.97 -14.62 1.12
C LEU A 401 -25.73 -13.91 1.66
N GLY A 402 -24.76 -14.63 2.21
CA GLY A 402 -23.58 -13.98 2.81
C GLY A 402 -22.74 -13.20 1.80
N TRP A 403 -22.70 -13.65 0.55
CA TRP A 403 -22.03 -12.93 -0.53
C TRP A 403 -22.70 -11.61 -0.90
N VAL A 404 -23.99 -11.44 -0.59
CA VAL A 404 -24.81 -10.33 -1.09
C VAL A 404 -25.26 -9.39 0.02
N LEU A 405 -25.44 -9.90 1.22
CA LEU A 405 -25.89 -9.14 2.39
C LEU A 405 -25.01 -7.91 2.61
N VAL A 406 -23.70 -8.09 2.69
CA VAL A 406 -22.76 -6.99 2.94
C VAL A 406 -22.73 -5.99 1.79
N PRO A 407 -22.50 -6.38 0.52
CA PRO A 407 -22.52 -5.42 -0.59
C PRO A 407 -23.82 -4.63 -0.69
N ALA A 408 -24.98 -5.28 -0.51
CA ALA A 408 -26.28 -4.62 -0.58
C ALA A 408 -26.51 -3.65 0.60
N VAL A 409 -26.19 -4.06 1.83
CA VAL A 409 -26.31 -3.20 3.02
C VAL A 409 -25.37 -2.00 2.94
N VAL A 410 -24.12 -2.21 2.55
CA VAL A 410 -23.14 -1.12 2.39
C VAL A 410 -23.60 -0.14 1.32
N LEU A 411 -24.05 -0.64 0.16
CA LEU A 411 -24.59 0.20 -0.92
C LEU A 411 -25.82 0.99 -0.47
N ALA A 412 -26.73 0.39 0.28
CA ALA A 412 -27.90 1.07 0.84
C ALA A 412 -27.53 2.09 1.93
N LEU A 413 -26.51 1.83 2.74
CA LEU A 413 -26.09 2.70 3.84
C LEU A 413 -25.34 3.94 3.34
N ILE A 414 -24.37 3.75 2.43
CA ILE A 414 -23.52 4.82 1.89
C ILE A 414 -24.32 5.84 1.07
N THR A 415 -25.48 5.43 0.55
CA THR A 415 -26.38 6.25 -0.27
C THR A 415 -27.41 7.02 0.55
N ARG A 416 -27.45 6.86 1.89
CA ARG A 416 -28.36 7.62 2.76
C ARG A 416 -27.97 9.11 2.78
N PRO A 417 -28.94 10.05 2.71
CA PRO A 417 -28.66 11.49 2.71
C PRO A 417 -27.78 11.95 3.88
N ARG A 418 -28.01 11.41 5.08
CA ARG A 418 -27.19 11.70 6.27
C ARG A 418 -25.73 11.28 6.13
N MET A 419 -25.45 10.20 5.40
CA MET A 419 -24.09 9.73 5.14
C MET A 419 -23.43 10.56 4.05
N LEU A 420 -24.15 10.88 2.98
CA LEU A 420 -23.65 11.72 1.88
C LEU A 420 -23.23 13.13 2.30
N GLN A 421 -23.78 13.65 3.41
CA GLN A 421 -23.37 14.93 4.00
C GLN A 421 -22.11 14.86 4.86
N ARG A 422 -21.64 13.66 5.21
CA ARG A 422 -20.47 13.45 6.05
C ARG A 422 -19.23 13.16 5.23
N TRP A 423 -18.08 13.55 5.77
CA TRP A 423 -16.79 13.14 5.23
C TRP A 423 -16.63 11.61 5.35
N PRO A 424 -16.10 10.89 4.35
CA PRO A 424 -15.49 11.39 3.10
C PRO A 424 -16.46 11.56 1.91
N LEU A 425 -17.75 11.21 2.07
CA LEU A 425 -18.71 11.10 0.96
C LEU A 425 -19.13 12.45 0.37
N ASN A 426 -19.10 13.52 1.16
CA ASN A 426 -19.41 14.87 0.69
C ASN A 426 -18.35 15.41 -0.29
N GLU A 427 -17.07 15.17 -0.02
CA GLU A 427 -15.93 15.64 -0.83
C GLU A 427 -15.60 14.67 -1.97
N PHE A 428 -15.67 13.36 -1.72
CA PHE A 428 -15.32 12.31 -2.68
C PHE A 428 -16.56 11.59 -3.25
N ARG A 429 -17.65 12.33 -3.47
CA ARG A 429 -18.95 11.78 -3.91
C ARG A 429 -18.84 10.95 -5.19
N THR A 430 -18.18 11.46 -6.23
CA THR A 430 -18.04 10.77 -7.52
C THR A 430 -17.18 9.50 -7.40
N PRO A 431 -15.97 9.53 -6.79
CA PRO A 431 -15.21 8.31 -6.53
C PRO A 431 -16.01 7.22 -5.80
N TYR A 432 -16.79 7.55 -4.77
CA TYR A 432 -17.58 6.54 -4.06
C TYR A 432 -18.79 6.07 -4.86
N LEU A 433 -19.65 6.97 -5.34
CA LEU A 433 -20.93 6.58 -5.93
C LEU A 433 -20.83 6.05 -7.36
N VAL A 434 -19.88 6.57 -8.15
CA VAL A 434 -19.74 6.21 -9.56
C VAL A 434 -18.63 5.18 -9.75
N VAL A 435 -17.46 5.38 -9.15
CA VAL A 435 -16.32 4.47 -9.37
C VAL A 435 -16.41 3.25 -8.45
N ALA A 436 -16.60 3.44 -7.14
CA ALA A 436 -16.57 2.34 -6.18
C ALA A 436 -17.89 1.54 -6.15
N CYS A 437 -19.03 2.22 -6.14
CA CYS A 437 -20.34 1.58 -6.02
C CYS A 437 -20.88 1.00 -7.34
N ALA A 438 -20.49 1.49 -8.52
CA ALA A 438 -21.03 0.98 -9.78
C ALA A 438 -20.66 -0.50 -10.04
N PRO A 439 -19.42 -0.96 -9.81
CA PRO A 439 -19.09 -2.39 -9.91
C PRO A 439 -19.85 -3.23 -8.89
N VAL A 440 -20.08 -2.70 -7.68
CA VAL A 440 -20.91 -3.39 -6.66
C VAL A 440 -22.36 -3.50 -7.13
N ALA A 441 -22.93 -2.42 -7.67
CA ALA A 441 -24.28 -2.42 -8.21
C ALA A 441 -24.41 -3.38 -9.41
N LEU A 442 -23.41 -3.43 -10.30
CA LEU A 442 -23.38 -4.39 -11.40
C LEU A 442 -23.30 -5.83 -10.89
N TYR A 443 -22.42 -6.11 -9.93
CA TYR A 443 -22.33 -7.42 -9.28
C TYR A 443 -23.68 -7.85 -8.68
N LEU A 444 -24.33 -6.95 -7.95
CA LEU A 444 -25.64 -7.20 -7.35
C LEU A 444 -26.73 -7.43 -8.41
N LEU A 445 -26.72 -6.67 -9.50
CA LEU A 445 -27.64 -6.86 -10.62
C LEU A 445 -27.42 -8.23 -11.27
N LEU A 446 -26.17 -8.60 -11.58
CA LEU A 446 -25.84 -9.91 -12.14
C LEU A 446 -26.24 -11.04 -11.19
N TRP A 447 -26.04 -10.84 -9.88
CA TRP A 447 -26.47 -11.79 -8.87
C TRP A 447 -27.98 -12.01 -8.90
N LEU A 448 -28.83 -10.99 -9.10
CA LEU A 448 -30.28 -11.20 -9.26
C LEU A 448 -30.60 -12.20 -10.38
N TRP A 449 -29.93 -12.06 -11.52
CA TRP A 449 -30.17 -12.93 -12.68
C TRP A 449 -29.65 -14.35 -12.46
N VAL A 450 -28.44 -14.48 -11.92
CA VAL A 450 -27.81 -15.79 -11.66
C VAL A 450 -28.51 -16.53 -10.54
N SER A 451 -28.86 -15.85 -9.45
CA SER A 451 -29.51 -16.47 -8.30
C SER A 451 -30.96 -16.88 -8.60
N ASN A 452 -31.62 -16.22 -9.56
CA ASN A 452 -32.95 -16.60 -10.01
C ASN A 452 -33.03 -17.98 -10.70
N THR A 453 -31.90 -18.56 -11.13
CA THR A 453 -31.85 -19.94 -11.66
C THR A 453 -31.75 -21.01 -10.55
N GLN A 454 -31.72 -20.61 -9.29
CA GLN A 454 -31.64 -21.51 -8.14
C GLN A 454 -33.04 -21.82 -7.59
N SER A 455 -33.16 -23.01 -6.98
CA SER A 455 -34.41 -23.51 -6.38
C SER A 455 -34.92 -22.66 -5.22
N GLY A 456 -34.04 -21.87 -4.60
CA GLY A 456 -34.40 -21.06 -3.43
C GLY A 456 -34.77 -21.89 -2.21
N ALA A 457 -34.26 -23.12 -2.12
CA ALA A 457 -34.52 -24.07 -1.04
C ALA A 457 -34.32 -23.43 0.35
N PRO A 458 -35.35 -23.36 1.21
CA PRO A 458 -35.29 -22.66 2.49
C PRO A 458 -34.87 -23.52 3.68
N ASP A 459 -34.50 -24.78 3.46
CA ASP A 459 -34.25 -25.78 4.52
C ASP A 459 -33.36 -25.24 5.64
N PRO A 460 -33.74 -25.44 6.92
CA PRO A 460 -34.83 -26.31 7.42
C PRO A 460 -36.21 -25.63 7.53
N LEU A 461 -36.35 -24.39 7.06
CA LEU A 461 -37.62 -23.64 7.15
C LEU A 461 -38.56 -23.99 5.98
N PRO A 462 -39.90 -23.90 6.17
CA PRO A 462 -40.85 -24.17 5.10
C PRO A 462 -40.78 -23.10 4.00
N TYR A 463 -41.04 -23.50 2.75
CA TYR A 463 -41.10 -22.57 1.64
C TYR A 463 -42.36 -21.70 1.68
N VAL A 464 -42.14 -20.41 1.91
CA VAL A 464 -43.14 -19.36 1.81
C VAL A 464 -42.73 -18.41 0.68
N PRO A 465 -43.56 -18.24 -0.38
CA PRO A 465 -43.28 -17.29 -1.44
C PRO A 465 -42.98 -15.90 -0.89
N LEU A 466 -42.02 -15.18 -1.49
CA LEU A 466 -41.53 -13.86 -1.07
C LEU A 466 -40.74 -13.82 0.25
N LEU A 467 -40.84 -14.83 1.11
CA LEU A 467 -40.20 -14.88 2.43
C LEU A 467 -39.07 -15.91 2.53
N ASN A 468 -38.85 -16.72 1.50
CA ASN A 468 -37.70 -17.61 1.46
C ASN A 468 -36.39 -16.79 1.30
N PRO A 469 -35.23 -17.38 1.65
CA PRO A 469 -33.96 -16.66 1.74
C PRO A 469 -33.62 -15.94 0.44
N LEU A 470 -33.81 -16.62 -0.69
CA LEU A 470 -33.49 -16.09 -2.01
C LEU A 470 -34.30 -14.82 -2.34
N GLU A 471 -35.61 -14.83 -2.10
CA GLU A 471 -36.48 -13.68 -2.40
C GLU A 471 -36.25 -12.50 -1.43
N LEU A 472 -35.92 -12.79 -0.16
CA LEU A 472 -35.45 -11.75 0.77
C LEU A 472 -34.17 -11.09 0.26
N GLY A 473 -33.24 -11.89 -0.28
CA GLY A 473 -32.04 -11.42 -0.94
C GLY A 473 -32.35 -10.55 -2.16
N HIS A 474 -33.25 -10.99 -3.04
CA HIS A 474 -33.71 -10.21 -4.20
C HIS A 474 -34.29 -8.85 -3.75
N GLY A 475 -35.17 -8.84 -2.75
CA GLY A 475 -35.78 -7.62 -2.22
C GLY A 475 -34.74 -6.65 -1.66
N LEU A 476 -33.77 -7.14 -0.88
CA LEU A 476 -32.67 -6.33 -0.35
C LEU A 476 -31.82 -5.71 -1.47
N VAL A 477 -31.48 -6.50 -2.49
CA VAL A 477 -30.71 -6.03 -3.63
C VAL A 477 -31.47 -4.98 -4.43
N LEU A 478 -32.74 -5.21 -4.73
CA LEU A 478 -33.59 -4.25 -5.44
C LEU A 478 -33.68 -2.92 -4.66
N LEU A 479 -33.84 -2.98 -3.34
CA LEU A 479 -33.81 -1.80 -2.48
C LEU A 479 -32.46 -1.08 -2.55
N ALA A 480 -31.34 -1.80 -2.46
CA ALA A 480 -30.01 -1.21 -2.52
C ALA A 480 -29.74 -0.52 -3.88
N LEU A 481 -30.10 -1.16 -4.99
CA LEU A 481 -29.98 -0.60 -6.34
C LEU A 481 -30.86 0.65 -6.52
N PHE A 482 -32.08 0.62 -5.98
CA PHE A 482 -32.99 1.76 -6.00
C PHE A 482 -32.45 2.96 -5.22
N LEU A 483 -31.95 2.73 -4.01
CA LEU A 483 -31.34 3.78 -3.17
C LEU A 483 -30.08 4.35 -3.82
N TRP A 484 -29.22 3.50 -4.38
CA TRP A 484 -28.04 3.93 -5.13
C TRP A 484 -28.41 4.78 -6.33
N ARG A 485 -29.40 4.37 -7.14
CA ARG A 485 -29.86 5.15 -8.28
C ARG A 485 -30.36 6.54 -7.88
N ARG A 486 -31.05 6.67 -6.74
CA ARG A 486 -31.50 7.98 -6.22
C ARG A 486 -30.35 8.86 -5.75
N ALA A 487 -29.24 8.26 -5.31
CA ALA A 487 -28.08 8.99 -4.81
C ALA A 487 -27.10 9.44 -5.89
N LEU A 488 -27.17 8.84 -7.09
CA LEU A 488 -26.29 9.14 -8.22
C LEU A 488 -26.33 10.64 -8.63
N PRO A 489 -25.19 11.23 -9.05
CA PRO A 489 -25.17 12.59 -9.57
C PRO A 489 -26.05 12.78 -10.81
N GLU A 490 -26.61 13.98 -11.00
CA GLU A 490 -27.45 14.30 -12.17
C GLU A 490 -26.73 14.14 -13.51
N SER A 491 -25.40 14.17 -13.53
CA SER A 491 -24.58 13.91 -14.72
C SER A 491 -24.57 12.44 -15.16
N THR A 492 -25.03 11.51 -14.32
CA THR A 492 -25.03 10.06 -14.59
C THR A 492 -26.41 9.54 -15.02
N GLN A 493 -27.04 10.24 -15.97
CA GLN A 493 -28.36 9.89 -16.48
C GLN A 493 -28.30 8.68 -17.42
N ILE A 494 -28.92 7.57 -17.00
CA ILE A 494 -29.27 6.47 -17.91
C ILE A 494 -30.55 6.87 -18.65
N PRO A 495 -30.62 6.72 -19.98
CA PRO A 495 -31.83 6.98 -20.75
C PRO A 495 -33.05 6.28 -20.13
N ARG A 496 -34.11 7.04 -19.88
CA ARG A 496 -35.37 6.54 -19.28
C ARG A 496 -35.90 5.25 -19.93
N PRO A 497 -35.95 5.08 -21.27
CA PRO A 497 -36.46 3.85 -21.87
C PRO A 497 -35.58 2.63 -21.55
N LEU A 498 -34.25 2.79 -21.56
CA LEU A 498 -33.32 1.71 -21.22
C LEU A 498 -33.46 1.29 -19.75
N LEU A 499 -33.59 2.27 -18.85
CA LEU A 499 -33.80 2.00 -17.43
C LEU A 499 -35.11 1.24 -17.18
N LEU A 500 -36.23 1.74 -17.74
CA LEU A 500 -37.53 1.11 -17.56
C LEU A 500 -37.58 -0.27 -18.21
N GLY A 501 -36.95 -0.45 -19.36
CA GLY A 501 -36.79 -1.76 -20.01
C GLY A 501 -36.01 -2.74 -19.15
N GLY A 502 -34.86 -2.33 -18.60
CA GLY A 502 -34.04 -3.18 -17.72
C GLY A 502 -34.74 -3.54 -16.40
N LEU A 503 -35.44 -2.57 -15.78
CA LEU A 503 -36.25 -2.83 -14.58
C LEU A 503 -37.41 -3.77 -14.87
N GLY A 504 -38.13 -3.56 -15.98
CA GLY A 504 -39.23 -4.42 -16.41
C GLY A 504 -38.77 -5.84 -16.71
N ALA A 505 -37.68 -6.00 -17.45
CA ALA A 505 -37.09 -7.31 -17.75
C ALA A 505 -36.63 -8.04 -16.48
N THR A 506 -35.96 -7.34 -15.56
CA THR A 506 -35.52 -7.93 -14.28
C THR A 506 -36.72 -8.34 -13.43
N ALA A 507 -37.74 -7.48 -13.31
CA ALA A 507 -38.95 -7.79 -12.55
C ALA A 507 -39.71 -8.99 -13.15
N PHE A 508 -39.83 -9.05 -14.48
CA PHE A 508 -40.47 -10.16 -15.18
C PHE A 508 -39.71 -11.48 -15.01
N ALA A 509 -38.38 -11.45 -15.06
CA ALA A 509 -37.52 -12.62 -14.85
C ALA A 509 -37.65 -13.15 -13.40
N LEU A 510 -37.56 -12.26 -12.41
CA LEU A 510 -37.72 -12.64 -11.00
C LEU A 510 -39.12 -13.21 -10.72
N TYR A 511 -40.16 -12.57 -11.25
CA TYR A 511 -41.53 -13.08 -11.14
C TYR A 511 -41.70 -14.47 -11.77
N THR A 512 -41.14 -14.67 -12.97
CA THR A 512 -41.14 -15.98 -13.64
C THR A 512 -40.42 -17.04 -12.80
N GLY A 513 -39.24 -16.72 -12.26
CA GLY A 513 -38.50 -17.64 -11.38
C GLY A 513 -39.26 -17.95 -10.08
N MET A 514 -39.94 -16.97 -9.50
CA MET A 514 -40.80 -17.18 -8.32
C MET A 514 -41.94 -18.15 -8.62
N VAL A 515 -42.60 -18.03 -9.78
CA VAL A 515 -43.66 -18.98 -10.20
C VAL A 515 -43.09 -20.39 -10.35
N LEU A 516 -41.92 -20.53 -10.99
CA LEU A 516 -41.24 -21.83 -11.09
C LEU A 516 -40.93 -22.42 -9.70
N ARG A 517 -40.44 -21.58 -8.76
CA ARG A 517 -40.15 -22.02 -7.39
C ARG A 517 -41.41 -22.43 -6.63
N ILE A 518 -42.54 -21.76 -6.86
CA ILE A 518 -43.84 -22.17 -6.31
C ILE A 518 -44.22 -23.57 -6.83
N CYS A 519 -44.11 -23.81 -8.14
CA CYS A 519 -44.38 -25.14 -8.71
C CYS A 519 -43.44 -26.21 -8.13
N HIS A 520 -42.15 -25.89 -7.97
CA HIS A 520 -41.18 -26.80 -7.37
C HIS A 520 -41.52 -27.16 -5.92
N HIS A 521 -41.69 -26.16 -5.06
CA HIS A 521 -41.85 -26.38 -3.61
C HIS A 521 -43.25 -26.83 -3.20
N TRP A 522 -44.31 -26.35 -3.85
CA TRP A 522 -45.69 -26.66 -3.46
C TRP A 522 -46.30 -27.80 -4.25
N ALA A 523 -45.85 -28.04 -5.50
CA ALA A 523 -46.36 -29.13 -6.32
C ALA A 523 -45.35 -30.27 -6.54
N GLY A 524 -44.15 -30.17 -5.95
CA GLY A 524 -43.15 -31.24 -5.96
C GLY A 524 -42.47 -31.48 -7.32
N VAL A 525 -42.56 -30.54 -8.26
CA VAL A 525 -41.87 -30.64 -9.55
C VAL A 525 -40.36 -30.52 -9.32
N PRO A 526 -39.50 -31.47 -9.74
CA PRO A 526 -38.05 -31.36 -9.54
C PRO A 526 -37.47 -30.05 -10.13
N TRP A 527 -36.47 -29.47 -9.47
CA TRP A 527 -35.76 -28.26 -9.96
C TRP A 527 -34.71 -28.62 -11.02
N GLU A 528 -35.17 -29.26 -12.10
CA GLU A 528 -34.39 -29.61 -13.27
C GLU A 528 -35.07 -28.96 -14.48
N ALA A 529 -34.27 -28.45 -15.43
CA ALA A 529 -34.83 -27.71 -16.56
C ALA A 529 -35.86 -28.56 -17.33
N ASP A 530 -35.51 -29.79 -17.67
CA ASP A 530 -36.37 -30.71 -18.41
C ASP A 530 -37.66 -30.99 -17.62
N ALA A 531 -37.57 -31.31 -16.32
CA ALA A 531 -38.73 -31.57 -15.47
C ALA A 531 -39.66 -30.35 -15.33
N LEU A 532 -39.11 -29.13 -15.22
CA LEU A 532 -39.89 -27.90 -15.15
C LEU A 532 -40.60 -27.61 -16.48
N PHE A 533 -39.94 -27.87 -17.61
CA PHE A 533 -40.50 -27.62 -18.93
C PHE A 533 -41.52 -28.68 -19.37
N ASP A 534 -41.33 -29.94 -18.99
CA ASP A 534 -42.25 -31.04 -19.29
C ASP A 534 -43.50 -31.04 -18.39
N SER A 535 -43.46 -30.35 -17.25
CA SER A 535 -44.60 -30.27 -16.32
C SER A 535 -45.74 -29.42 -16.89
N THR A 536 -46.86 -30.08 -17.20
CA THR A 536 -48.10 -29.43 -17.64
C THR A 536 -48.64 -28.39 -16.64
N LEU A 537 -48.48 -28.63 -15.34
CA LEU A 537 -48.82 -27.67 -14.28
C LEU A 537 -47.95 -26.43 -14.36
N THR A 538 -46.63 -26.59 -14.50
CA THR A 538 -45.69 -25.48 -14.61
C THR A 538 -45.98 -24.63 -15.85
N GLN A 539 -46.27 -25.28 -16.98
CA GLN A 539 -46.65 -24.57 -18.21
C GLN A 539 -47.91 -23.74 -18.04
N ALA A 540 -48.97 -24.33 -17.47
CA ALA A 540 -50.22 -23.64 -17.20
C ALA A 540 -50.05 -22.47 -16.20
N ALA A 541 -49.29 -22.68 -15.12
CA ALA A 541 -49.01 -21.65 -14.13
C ALA A 541 -48.27 -20.45 -14.73
N LEU A 542 -47.26 -20.70 -15.57
CA LEU A 542 -46.55 -19.65 -16.31
C LEU A 542 -47.47 -18.91 -17.28
N SER A 543 -48.32 -19.62 -18.01
CA SER A 543 -49.26 -19.00 -18.97
C SER A 543 -50.23 -18.05 -18.25
N VAL A 544 -50.85 -18.50 -17.15
CA VAL A 544 -51.71 -17.66 -16.31
C VAL A 544 -50.93 -16.47 -15.74
N ALA A 545 -49.75 -16.71 -15.17
CA ALA A 545 -48.93 -15.67 -14.56
C ALA A 545 -48.51 -14.59 -15.57
N TRP A 546 -48.06 -14.99 -16.76
CA TRP A 546 -47.66 -14.07 -17.82
C TRP A 546 -48.86 -13.31 -18.40
N SER A 547 -50.04 -13.94 -18.51
CA SER A 547 -51.26 -13.25 -18.91
C SER A 547 -51.66 -12.17 -17.90
N ILE A 548 -51.57 -12.43 -16.60
CA ILE A 548 -51.84 -11.42 -15.56
C ILE A 548 -50.90 -10.21 -15.74
N VAL A 549 -49.61 -10.46 -15.99
CA VAL A 549 -48.63 -9.39 -16.26
C VAL A 549 -49.01 -8.61 -17.52
N GLY A 550 -49.28 -9.30 -18.63
CA GLY A 550 -49.63 -8.68 -19.91
C GLY A 550 -50.89 -7.81 -19.83
N VAL A 551 -51.95 -8.34 -19.20
CA VAL A 551 -53.20 -7.62 -18.90
C VAL A 551 -52.93 -6.38 -18.05
N THR A 552 -52.15 -6.52 -16.98
CA THR A 552 -51.82 -5.40 -16.09
C THR A 552 -51.05 -4.31 -16.83
N LEU A 553 -50.08 -4.68 -17.68
CA LEU A 553 -49.34 -3.73 -18.52
C LEU A 553 -50.25 -3.01 -19.52
N MET A 554 -51.20 -3.71 -20.14
CA MET A 554 -52.17 -3.08 -21.05
C MET A 554 -53.12 -2.13 -20.32
N LEU A 555 -53.65 -2.53 -19.16
CA LEU A 555 -54.50 -1.66 -18.33
C LEU A 555 -53.76 -0.40 -17.86
N LEU A 556 -52.52 -0.55 -17.37
CA LEU A 556 -51.69 0.58 -16.95
C LEU A 556 -51.26 1.45 -18.14
N GLY A 557 -50.91 0.84 -19.27
CA GLY A 557 -50.57 1.54 -20.51
C GLY A 557 -51.74 2.36 -21.04
N HIS A 558 -52.96 1.83 -20.95
CA HIS A 558 -54.19 2.55 -21.27
C HIS A 558 -54.43 3.72 -20.29
N LYS A 559 -54.48 3.44 -18.98
CA LYS A 559 -54.70 4.46 -17.94
C LYS A 559 -53.68 5.59 -17.95
N GLN A 560 -52.41 5.30 -18.26
CA GLN A 560 -51.33 6.29 -18.28
C GLN A 560 -51.05 6.87 -19.68
N VAL A 561 -51.83 6.50 -20.70
CA VAL A 561 -51.64 6.92 -22.10
C VAL A 561 -50.22 6.63 -22.62
N GLN A 562 -49.66 5.49 -22.19
CA GLN A 562 -48.32 5.03 -22.58
C GLN A 562 -48.41 3.89 -23.58
N ARG A 563 -48.45 4.24 -24.87
CA ARG A 563 -48.56 3.29 -25.99
C ARG A 563 -47.49 2.20 -25.95
N VAL A 564 -46.25 2.52 -25.58
CA VAL A 564 -45.15 1.55 -25.48
C VAL A 564 -45.45 0.46 -24.44
N VAL A 565 -45.92 0.84 -23.24
CA VAL A 565 -46.25 -0.11 -22.17
C VAL A 565 -47.41 -1.01 -22.57
N TRP A 566 -48.43 -0.43 -23.23
CA TRP A 566 -49.57 -1.19 -23.77
C TRP A 566 -49.11 -2.21 -24.82
N VAL A 567 -48.26 -1.80 -25.77
CA VAL A 567 -47.73 -2.69 -26.82
C VAL A 567 -46.90 -3.82 -26.23
N VAL A 568 -46.07 -3.56 -25.21
CA VAL A 568 -45.31 -4.61 -24.51
C VAL A 568 -46.26 -5.62 -23.86
N GLY A 569 -47.33 -5.16 -23.20
CA GLY A 569 -48.35 -6.05 -22.63
C GLY A 569 -49.08 -6.87 -23.68
N ALA A 570 -49.46 -6.26 -24.79
CA ALA A 570 -50.10 -6.93 -25.92
C ALA A 570 -49.19 -7.97 -26.58
N ALA A 571 -47.91 -7.65 -26.76
CA ALA A 571 -46.91 -8.57 -27.28
C ALA A 571 -46.71 -9.78 -26.35
N LEU A 572 -46.62 -9.55 -25.03
CA LEU A 572 -46.54 -10.63 -24.04
C LEU A 572 -47.78 -11.54 -24.09
N LEU A 573 -48.99 -10.97 -24.17
CA LEU A 573 -50.21 -11.77 -24.34
C LEU A 573 -50.21 -12.55 -25.65
N GLY A 574 -49.74 -11.95 -26.75
CA GLY A 574 -49.56 -12.65 -28.02
C GLY A 574 -48.63 -13.86 -27.88
N VAL A 575 -47.51 -13.71 -27.17
CA VAL A 575 -46.58 -14.81 -26.85
C VAL A 575 -47.29 -15.89 -26.03
N VAL A 576 -48.08 -15.52 -25.02
CA VAL A 576 -48.84 -16.51 -24.23
C VAL A 576 -49.84 -17.24 -25.10
N VAL A 577 -50.61 -16.55 -25.95
CA VAL A 577 -51.58 -17.19 -26.86
C VAL A 577 -50.89 -18.18 -27.80
N LEU A 578 -49.77 -17.78 -28.42
CA LEU A 578 -48.97 -18.69 -29.25
C LEU A 578 -48.49 -19.90 -28.44
N LYS A 579 -47.97 -19.68 -27.22
CA LYS A 579 -47.54 -20.75 -26.32
C LYS A 579 -48.67 -21.72 -26.00
N LEU A 580 -49.89 -21.25 -25.72
CA LEU A 580 -51.06 -22.10 -25.48
C LEU A 580 -51.35 -23.03 -26.67
N PHE A 581 -51.21 -22.53 -27.91
CA PHE A 581 -51.46 -23.32 -29.12
C PHE A 581 -50.32 -24.29 -29.48
N PHE A 582 -49.07 -23.93 -29.24
CA PHE A 582 -47.93 -24.77 -29.65
C PHE A 582 -47.46 -25.74 -28.58
N VAL A 583 -47.51 -25.32 -27.31
CA VAL A 583 -47.00 -26.12 -26.18
C VAL A 583 -48.14 -26.87 -25.51
N GLU A 584 -49.22 -26.18 -25.15
CA GLU A 584 -50.32 -26.81 -24.37
C GLU A 584 -51.29 -27.62 -25.25
N LEU A 585 -51.32 -27.41 -26.57
CA LEU A 585 -52.18 -28.17 -27.49
C LEU A 585 -51.59 -29.54 -27.88
N ALA A 586 -50.26 -29.67 -27.83
CA ALA A 586 -49.52 -30.88 -28.17
C ALA A 586 -49.76 -32.02 -27.16
N ASP A 587 -49.98 -31.68 -25.88
CA ASP A 587 -50.31 -32.63 -24.83
C ASP A 587 -51.82 -32.91 -24.77
N ARG A 588 -52.18 -34.18 -24.99
CA ARG A 588 -53.57 -34.63 -25.13
C ARG A 588 -54.15 -35.07 -23.77
N GLY A 589 -54.56 -34.12 -22.91
CA GLY A 589 -55.58 -34.43 -21.87
C GLY A 589 -55.41 -33.91 -20.44
N GLY A 590 -54.70 -32.81 -20.17
CA GLY A 590 -54.54 -32.30 -18.80
C GLY A 590 -55.66 -31.37 -18.31
N LEU A 591 -56.17 -31.58 -17.08
CA LEU A 591 -57.07 -30.64 -16.37
C LEU A 591 -56.50 -29.21 -16.31
N TYR A 592 -55.19 -29.08 -16.08
CA TYR A 592 -54.49 -27.79 -15.97
C TYR A 592 -54.58 -26.95 -17.25
N ARG A 593 -54.59 -27.61 -18.42
CA ARG A 593 -54.76 -26.96 -19.73
C ARG A 593 -56.14 -26.30 -19.84
N ILE A 594 -57.20 -27.00 -19.46
CA ILE A 594 -58.58 -26.47 -19.51
C ILE A 594 -58.68 -25.22 -18.63
N VAL A 595 -58.14 -25.29 -17.42
CA VAL A 595 -58.12 -24.15 -16.49
C VAL A 595 -57.32 -22.98 -17.06
N SER A 596 -56.12 -23.24 -17.61
CA SER A 596 -55.27 -22.22 -18.27
C SER A 596 -56.03 -21.51 -19.39
N PHE A 597 -56.65 -22.26 -20.33
CA PHE A 597 -57.41 -21.68 -21.44
C PHE A 597 -58.60 -20.83 -20.98
N ILE A 598 -59.36 -21.28 -19.97
CA ILE A 598 -60.49 -20.52 -19.43
C ILE A 598 -59.99 -19.22 -18.79
N VAL A 599 -58.95 -19.29 -17.94
CA VAL A 599 -58.41 -18.12 -17.24
C VAL A 599 -57.84 -17.11 -18.24
N VAL A 600 -56.98 -17.55 -19.16
CA VAL A 600 -56.40 -16.67 -20.18
C VAL A 600 -57.47 -16.10 -21.11
N GLY A 601 -58.46 -16.90 -21.51
CA GLY A 601 -59.59 -16.44 -22.33
C GLY A 601 -60.42 -15.35 -21.64
N LEU A 602 -60.73 -15.51 -20.35
CA LEU A 602 -61.41 -14.49 -19.55
C LEU A 602 -60.57 -13.20 -19.43
N LEU A 603 -59.26 -13.33 -19.23
CA LEU A 603 -58.34 -12.20 -19.17
C LEU A 603 -58.26 -11.43 -20.50
N LEU A 604 -58.30 -12.12 -21.64
CA LEU A 604 -58.35 -11.49 -22.96
C LEU A 604 -59.66 -10.73 -23.18
N LEU A 605 -60.80 -11.30 -22.77
CA LEU A 605 -62.10 -10.63 -22.81
C LEU A 605 -62.09 -9.34 -21.98
N LEU A 606 -61.52 -9.40 -20.76
CA LEU A 606 -61.38 -8.26 -19.86
C LEU A 606 -60.61 -7.10 -20.54
N VAL A 607 -59.45 -7.40 -21.13
CA VAL A 607 -58.60 -6.40 -21.78
C VAL A 607 -59.26 -5.81 -23.03
N GLY A 608 -59.94 -6.65 -23.82
CA GLY A 608 -60.66 -6.20 -25.02
C GLY A 608 -61.75 -5.17 -24.72
N TYR A 609 -62.37 -5.24 -23.53
CA TYR A 609 -63.37 -4.26 -23.09
C TYR A 609 -62.75 -3.03 -22.41
N PHE A 610 -61.76 -3.21 -21.51
CA PHE A 610 -61.29 -2.14 -20.62
C PHE A 610 -60.01 -1.40 -21.06
N ALA A 611 -59.27 -1.91 -22.05
CA ALA A 611 -57.97 -1.33 -22.41
C ALA A 611 -57.77 -1.20 -23.94
N PRO A 612 -58.56 -0.36 -24.63
CA PRO A 612 -58.30 -0.04 -26.04
C PRO A 612 -56.96 0.68 -26.22
N VAL A 613 -56.40 0.63 -27.43
CA VAL A 613 -55.07 1.19 -27.75
C VAL A 613 -55.03 2.69 -27.45
N PRO A 614 -54.03 3.20 -26.71
CA PRO A 614 -53.87 4.64 -26.50
C PRO A 614 -53.58 5.40 -27.80
N PRO A 615 -54.11 6.63 -27.97
CA PRO A 615 -53.86 7.46 -29.16
C PRO A 615 -52.38 7.84 -29.32
N SER A 616 -51.95 8.14 -30.55
CA SER A 616 -50.56 8.49 -30.84
C SER A 616 -50.30 9.98 -30.60
N ARG A 617 -49.14 10.35 -30.03
CA ARG A 617 -48.78 11.75 -29.67
C ARG A 617 -48.84 12.76 -30.84
N LYS A 618 -48.89 12.30 -32.09
CA LYS A 618 -49.00 13.16 -33.29
C LYS A 618 -50.42 13.69 -33.56
N GLU A 619 -51.44 13.15 -32.92
CA GLU A 619 -52.84 13.43 -33.25
C GLU A 619 -53.41 14.68 -32.55
N ASN A 620 -52.67 15.29 -31.61
CA ASN A 620 -53.09 16.50 -30.89
C ASN A 620 -52.67 17.82 -31.55
N HIS A 621 -52.12 17.81 -32.77
CA HIS A 621 -51.79 19.05 -33.50
C HIS A 621 -52.80 19.45 -34.57
N ASP A 622 -53.80 18.61 -34.87
CA ASP A 622 -54.80 18.86 -35.93
C ASP A 622 -56.22 19.17 -35.39
N VAL A 623 -56.35 19.48 -34.09
CA VAL A 623 -57.59 20.04 -33.54
C VAL A 623 -57.25 21.17 -32.55
N ALA A 624 -57.05 22.36 -33.10
CA ALA A 624 -57.13 23.64 -32.39
C ALA A 624 -57.89 24.64 -33.26
#